data_AF-A0A821DK99-F1
#
_entry.id   AF-A0A821DK99-F1
#
_cell.length_a   1.000
_cell.length_b   1.000
_cell.length_c   1.000
_cell.angle_alpha   90.00
_cell.angle_beta   90.00
_cell.angle_gamma   90.00
#
_symmetry.space_group_name_H-M   'P 1'
#
loop_
_entity.id
_entity.type
_entity.pdbx_description
1 polymer ?
#
loop_
_entity_poly.entity_id
_entity_poly.type
_entity_poly.pdbx_seq_one_letter_code
_entity_poly.pdbx_strand_id
1 'polypeptide(L)'
;NRYTFDEWPKIKPEMPLGQLPVLEIDGEKFPQSAAIARHLARQLKLGGKNDLESMKCDIIVDTMQEINEGYYRAWFHIKDEQ
;
A
#
# COMPACT_ATOMS: atom_id res chain seq x y z
N ASN A 1 13.88 -1.33 -4.80
CA ASN A 1 14.44 -0.25 -5.63
C ASN A 1 13.65 1.03 -5.44
N ARG A 2 14.33 2.18 -5.37
CA ARG A 2 13.70 3.50 -5.39
C ARG A 2 13.99 4.14 -6.75
N TYR A 3 12.96 4.60 -7.43
CA TYR A 3 13.09 5.23 -8.75
C TYR A 3 12.89 6.74 -8.62
N THR A 4 13.64 7.50 -9.39
CA THR A 4 13.41 8.93 -9.59
C THR A 4 12.19 9.18 -10.46
N PHE A 5 11.70 10.42 -10.51
CA PHE A 5 10.58 10.80 -11.38
C PHE A 5 10.89 10.60 -12.87
N ASP A 6 12.15 10.79 -13.28
CA ASP A 6 12.57 10.62 -14.69
C ASP A 6 12.68 9.15 -15.10
N GLU A 7 13.01 8.26 -14.14
CA GLU A 7 13.08 6.82 -14.36
C GLU A 7 11.70 6.17 -14.35
N TRP A 8 10.77 6.71 -13.57
CA TRP A 8 9.45 6.10 -13.35
C TRP A 8 8.67 5.79 -14.64
N PRO A 9 8.59 6.68 -15.65
CA PRO A 9 7.89 6.39 -16.90
C PRO A 9 8.39 5.13 -17.62
N LYS A 10 9.68 4.81 -17.50
CA LYS A 10 10.29 3.63 -18.14
C LYS A 10 9.92 2.34 -17.41
N ILE A 11 9.83 2.39 -16.08
CA ILE A 11 9.61 1.22 -15.23
C ILE A 11 8.12 0.94 -14.99
N LYS A 12 7.27 1.97 -15.03
CA LYS A 12 5.82 1.86 -14.79
C LYS A 12 5.13 0.72 -15.56
N PRO A 13 5.42 0.47 -16.86
CA PRO A 13 4.82 -0.62 -17.61
C PRO A 13 5.15 -2.02 -17.06
N GLU A 14 6.25 -2.17 -16.33
CA GLU A 14 6.73 -3.43 -15.76
C GLU A 14 6.18 -3.68 -14.34
N MET A 15 5.49 -2.70 -13.75
CA MET A 15 4.92 -2.80 -12.41
C MET A 15 3.46 -3.25 -12.48
N PRO A 16 3.04 -4.21 -11.62
CA PRO A 16 1.63 -4.59 -11.53
C PRO A 16 0.78 -3.36 -11.18
N LEU A 17 -0.35 -3.21 -11.87
CA LEU A 17 -1.26 -2.06 -11.77
C LEU A 17 -0.63 -0.70 -12.12
N GLY A 18 0.61 -0.67 -12.66
CA GLY A 18 1.31 0.56 -13.00
C GLY A 18 1.53 1.50 -11.81
N GLN A 19 1.71 0.93 -10.61
CA GLN A 19 1.83 1.66 -9.35
C GLN A 19 3.00 1.14 -8.51
N LEU A 20 3.40 1.95 -7.53
CA LEU A 20 4.32 1.58 -6.45
C LEU A 20 3.62 1.87 -5.10
N PRO A 21 4.00 1.17 -4.01
CA PRO A 21 5.07 0.19 -3.89
C PRO A 21 4.71 -1.22 -4.42
N VAL A 22 5.75 -2.02 -4.68
CA VAL A 22 5.67 -3.44 -5.07
C VAL A 22 6.67 -4.24 -4.23
N LEU A 23 6.24 -5.36 -3.66
CA LEU A 23 7.10 -6.37 -3.03
C LEU A 23 7.39 -7.47 -4.06
N GLU A 24 8.64 -7.91 -4.17
CA GLU A 24 9.03 -9.02 -5.04
C GLU A 24 9.53 -10.19 -4.19
N ILE A 25 8.94 -11.38 -4.36
CA ILE A 25 9.33 -12.62 -3.69
C ILE A 25 9.50 -13.68 -4.77
N ASP A 26 10.69 -14.26 -4.90
CA ASP A 26 11.00 -15.31 -5.88
C ASP A 26 10.62 -14.95 -7.33
N GLY A 27 10.75 -13.66 -7.68
CA GLY A 27 10.44 -13.12 -9.01
C GLY A 27 8.95 -12.79 -9.23
N GLU A 28 8.07 -13.08 -8.28
CA GLU A 28 6.66 -12.67 -8.31
C GLU A 28 6.46 -11.30 -7.66
N LYS A 29 5.71 -10.42 -8.33
CA LYS A 29 5.50 -9.02 -7.93
C LYS A 29 4.12 -8.79 -7.33
N PHE A 30 4.08 -8.31 -6.09
CA PHE A 30 2.87 -8.04 -5.31
C PHE A 30 2.69 -6.54 -5.08
N PRO A 31 1.65 -5.89 -5.63
CA PRO A 31 1.34 -4.49 -5.34
C PRO A 31 0.56 -4.32 -4.03
N GLN A 32 0.21 -3.07 -3.70
CA GLN A 32 -0.60 -2.63 -2.55
C GLN A 32 0.14 -2.57 -1.21
N SER A 33 0.45 -1.35 -0.78
CA SER A 33 1.25 -1.05 0.41
C SER A 33 0.74 -1.72 1.68
N ALA A 34 -0.58 -1.67 1.95
CA ALA A 34 -1.15 -2.29 3.15
C ALA A 34 -1.14 -3.82 3.10
N ALA A 35 -1.36 -4.42 1.94
CA ALA A 35 -1.29 -5.88 1.78
C ALA A 35 0.15 -6.39 2.01
N ILE A 36 1.13 -5.69 1.42
CA ILE A 36 2.57 -5.92 1.64
C ILE A 36 2.91 -5.80 3.13
N ALA A 37 2.50 -4.71 3.78
CA ALA A 37 2.77 -4.48 5.20
C ALA A 37 2.16 -5.56 6.09
N ARG A 38 0.90 -5.95 5.85
CA ARG A 38 0.23 -7.04 6.58
C ARG A 38 0.91 -8.39 6.37
N HIS A 39 1.33 -8.71 5.16
CA HIS A 39 2.10 -9.93 4.89
C HIS A 39 3.38 -9.97 5.71
N LEU A 40 4.19 -8.91 5.65
CA LEU A 40 5.45 -8.82 6.40
C LEU A 40 5.22 -8.81 7.92
N ALA A 41 4.17 -8.13 8.39
CA ALA A 41 3.83 -8.13 9.81
C ALA A 41 3.49 -9.54 10.33
N ARG A 42 2.83 -10.38 9.54
CA ARG A 42 2.61 -11.79 9.89
C ARG A 42 3.91 -12.58 9.93
N GLN A 43 4.76 -12.45 8.91
CA GLN A 43 6.06 -13.13 8.84
C GLN A 43 6.97 -12.76 10.02
N LEU A 44 6.96 -11.49 10.42
CA LEU A 44 7.79 -10.94 11.49
C LEU A 44 7.13 -10.97 12.88
N LYS A 45 5.92 -11.54 13.00
CA LYS A 45 5.13 -11.61 14.25
C LYS A 45 4.86 -10.23 14.88
N LEU A 46 4.62 -9.23 14.04
CA LEU A 46 4.27 -7.85 14.41
C LEU A 46 2.76 -7.55 14.25
N GLY A 47 1.98 -8.46 13.66
CA GLY A 47 0.56 -8.27 13.37
C GLY A 47 -0.40 -8.65 14.50
N GLY A 48 0.05 -8.84 15.74
CA GLY A 48 -0.77 -9.39 16.83
C GLY A 48 -0.59 -10.89 17.05
N LYS A 49 -1.04 -11.39 18.20
CA LYS A 49 -0.82 -12.79 18.64
C LYS A 49 -1.91 -13.76 18.19
N ASN A 50 -3.06 -13.23 17.78
CA ASN A 50 -4.23 -13.99 17.34
C ASN A 50 -5.04 -13.17 16.34
N ASP A 51 -6.08 -13.80 15.78
CA ASP A 51 -6.93 -13.18 14.76
C ASP A 51 -7.60 -11.90 15.25
N LEU A 52 -8.03 -11.86 16.52
CA LEU A 52 -8.70 -10.69 17.09
C LEU A 52 -7.73 -9.50 17.26
N GLU A 53 -6.50 -9.75 17.69
CA GLU A 53 -5.47 -8.72 17.75
C GLU A 53 -5.06 -8.23 16.35
N SER A 54 -4.96 -9.16 15.38
CA SER A 54 -4.68 -8.82 13.98
C SER A 54 -5.77 -7.94 13.39
N MET A 55 -7.04 -8.29 13.64
CA MET A 55 -8.19 -7.48 13.22
C MET A 55 -8.14 -6.06 13.80
N LYS A 56 -7.70 -5.89 15.06
CA LYS A 56 -7.54 -4.56 15.66
C LYS A 56 -6.45 -3.75 14.96
N CYS A 57 -5.33 -4.38 14.57
CA CYS A 57 -4.30 -3.74 13.77
C CYS A 57 -4.84 -3.32 12.40
N ASP A 58 -5.60 -4.18 11.74
CA ASP A 58 -6.18 -3.92 10.42
C ASP A 58 -7.16 -2.74 10.47
N ILE A 59 -8.03 -2.69 11.49
CA ILE A 59 -8.94 -1.55 11.71
C ILE A 59 -8.15 -0.23 11.79
N ILE A 60 -7.06 -0.18 12.57
CA ILE A 60 -6.25 1.04 12.72
C ILE A 60 -5.64 1.45 11.38
N VAL A 61 -5.06 0.49 10.64
CA VAL A 61 -4.42 0.75 9.35
C VAL A 61 -5.44 1.27 8.34
N ASP A 62 -6.62 0.65 8.26
CA ASP A 62 -7.65 1.02 7.29
C ASP A 62 -8.28 2.37 7.64
N THR A 63 -8.53 2.66 8.94
CA THR A 63 -8.95 4.01 9.37
C THR A 63 -7.92 5.08 9.00
N MET A 64 -6.62 4.79 9.11
CA MET A 64 -5.59 5.72 8.64
C MET A 64 -5.61 5.92 7.12
N GLN A 65 -5.97 4.89 6.34
CA GLN A 65 -6.11 5.01 4.88
C GLN A 65 -7.28 5.91 4.52
N GLU A 66 -8.42 5.76 5.18
CA GLU A 66 -9.61 6.61 4.97
C GLU A 66 -9.28 8.09 5.27
N ILE A 67 -8.56 8.36 6.36
CA ILE A 67 -8.09 9.71 6.69
C ILE A 67 -7.17 10.27 5.61
N ASN A 68 -6.20 9.45 5.15
CA ASN A 68 -5.29 9.86 4.09
C ASN A 68 -6.03 10.16 2.78
N GLU A 69 -7.02 9.35 2.40
CA GLU A 69 -7.84 9.59 1.23
C GLU A 69 -8.58 10.94 1.34
N GLY A 70 -9.23 11.20 2.48
CA GLY A 70 -9.90 12.48 2.73
C GLY A 70 -8.94 13.66 2.65
N TYR A 71 -7.75 13.54 3.24
CA TYR A 71 -6.70 14.54 3.14
C TYR A 71 -6.27 14.79 1.68
N TYR A 72 -6.02 13.72 0.91
CA TYR A 72 -5.60 13.85 -0.49
C TYR A 72 -6.67 14.48 -1.36
N ARG A 73 -7.95 14.11 -1.19
CA ARG A 73 -9.07 14.72 -1.90
C ARG A 73 -9.13 16.23 -1.63
N ALA A 74 -8.99 16.63 -0.37
CA ALA A 74 -8.98 18.03 0.02
C ALA A 74 -7.77 18.80 -0.54
N TRP A 75 -6.57 18.22 -0.43
CA TRP A 75 -5.33 18.86 -0.88
C TRP A 75 -5.25 19.01 -2.40
N PHE A 76 -5.61 17.96 -3.15
CA PHE A 76 -5.53 17.95 -4.61
C PHE A 76 -6.79 18.50 -5.29
N HIS A 77 -7.77 19.01 -4.53
CA HIS A 77 -9.03 19.53 -5.05
C HIS A 77 -9.70 18.58 -6.04
N ILE A 78 -9.60 17.27 -5.80
CA ILE A 78 -10.23 16.25 -6.63
C ILE A 78 -11.73 16.41 -6.40
N LYS A 79 -12.39 17.10 -7.33
CA LYS A 79 -13.85 17.15 -7.38
C LYS A 79 -14.32 15.79 -7.85
N ASP A 80 -15.32 15.24 -7.18
CA ASP A 80 -16.03 14.07 -7.70
C ASP A 80 -16.67 14.50 -9.02
N GLU A 81 -16.07 14.11 -10.15
CA GLU A 81 -16.78 14.09 -11.43
C GLU A 81 -17.81 12.96 -11.32
N GLN A 82 -19.06 13.35 -11.12
CA GLN A 82 -20.24 12.47 -11.24
C GLN A 82 -20.57 12.20 -12.70
#